data_AF-A0A2H0CU18-F1
#
_entry.id   AF-A0A2H0CU18-F1
#
_cell.length_a   1.000
_cell.length_b   1.000
_cell.length_c   1.000
_cell.angle_alpha   90.00
_cell.angle_beta   90.00
_cell.angle_gamma   90.00
#
_symmetry.space_group_name_H-M   'P 1'
#
loop_
_entity.id
_entity.type
_entity.pdbx_description
1 polymer ?
#
loop_
_entity_poly.entity_id
_entity_poly.type
_entity_poly.pdbx_seq_one_letter_code
_entity_poly.pdbx_strand_id
1 'polypeptide(L)'
;MLTLFIINLIVHIIMNQRYSLPTQASLAVSGVVIVAGILFFSALPAHADHGEETTADTNTRTYSSIRPLFKEDISTAPIPKTQAIDSAPAVDTGVRPTANTVRTRIQNAALSPEPTQARPADITDSARERTLDRKAEIETLRAEQKTRLAEERAKRITAYLERVFRRLDAALTRLEKLADRIQSRLTKLSERNIDISIAETLLATARKAIAEGRSALESVRAQGEALTTSDSPARDYAEMKILTRTAIDAVKKAHRALVEAIKSVKASDKTVGAPSDEQTTETE
;
A
#
# COMPACT_ATOMS: atom_id res chain seq x y z
N MET A 1 -30.29 -21.11 -23.72
CA MET A 1 -31.29 -21.81 -22.88
C MET A 1 -30.77 -22.05 -21.46
N LEU A 2 -29.57 -22.63 -21.27
CA LEU A 2 -29.02 -22.94 -19.93
C LEU A 2 -28.71 -21.69 -19.05
N THR A 3 -28.23 -20.60 -19.65
CA THR A 3 -27.87 -19.37 -18.93
C THR A 3 -29.07 -18.63 -18.33
N LEU A 4 -30.21 -18.65 -19.00
CA LEU A 4 -31.47 -18.08 -18.50
C LEU A 4 -32.04 -18.90 -17.33
N PHE A 5 -31.78 -20.21 -17.28
CA PHE A 5 -32.22 -21.08 -16.19
C PHE A 5 -31.44 -20.81 -14.90
N ILE A 6 -30.13 -20.54 -15.01
CA ILE A 6 -29.26 -20.24 -13.86
C ILE A 6 -29.62 -18.88 -13.24
N ILE A 7 -29.89 -17.86 -14.06
CA ILE A 7 -30.31 -16.54 -13.57
C ILE A 7 -31.65 -16.64 -12.84
N ASN A 8 -32.61 -17.40 -13.38
CA ASN A 8 -33.94 -17.56 -12.77
C ASN A 8 -33.86 -18.33 -11.43
N LEU A 9 -32.97 -19.34 -11.34
CA LEU A 9 -32.73 -20.08 -10.09
C LEU A 9 -32.11 -19.19 -9.01
N ILE A 10 -31.16 -18.31 -9.36
CA ILE A 10 -30.54 -17.38 -8.42
C ILE A 10 -31.55 -16.36 -7.89
N VAL A 11 -32.40 -15.81 -8.77
CA VAL A 11 -33.47 -14.87 -8.37
C VAL A 11 -34.47 -15.55 -7.42
N HIS A 12 -34.81 -16.82 -7.68
CA HIS A 12 -35.74 -17.57 -6.82
C HIS A 12 -35.16 -17.86 -5.43
N ILE A 13 -33.85 -18.17 -5.34
CA ILE A 13 -33.16 -18.37 -4.07
C ILE A 13 -33.07 -17.06 -3.26
N ILE A 14 -32.83 -15.92 -3.93
CA ILE A 14 -32.77 -14.61 -3.27
C ILE A 14 -34.15 -14.15 -2.78
N MET A 15 -35.22 -14.39 -3.56
CA MET A 15 -36.59 -14.05 -3.12
C MET A 15 -37.08 -14.93 -1.98
N ASN A 16 -36.67 -16.21 -1.90
CA ASN A 16 -37.12 -17.12 -0.85
C ASN A 16 -36.47 -16.84 0.53
N GLN A 17 -35.36 -16.10 0.57
CA GLN A 17 -34.67 -15.73 1.82
C GLN A 17 -35.29 -14.50 2.51
N ARG A 18 -36.20 -13.76 1.87
CA ARG A 18 -36.82 -12.53 2.45
C ARG A 18 -38.14 -12.74 3.19
N TYR A 19 -38.69 -13.95 3.25
CA TYR A 19 -39.99 -14.22 3.88
C TYR A 19 -39.95 -15.05 5.18
N SER A 20 -38.78 -15.29 5.77
CA SER A 20 -38.68 -15.98 7.06
C SER A 20 -38.10 -15.06 8.13
N LEU A 21 -38.97 -14.37 8.87
CA LEU A 21 -38.64 -13.82 10.18
C LEU A 21 -39.41 -14.62 11.24
N PRO A 22 -38.75 -15.43 12.08
CA PRO A 22 -39.26 -15.76 13.39
C PRO A 22 -38.74 -14.72 14.40
N THR A 23 -39.71 -14.11 15.07
CA THR A 23 -39.62 -13.41 16.35
C THR A 23 -38.86 -14.22 17.41
N GLN A 24 -37.99 -13.51 18.14
CA GLN A 24 -37.67 -13.71 19.57
C GLN A 24 -37.29 -15.14 20.00
N ALA A 25 -35.99 -15.37 20.23
CA ALA A 25 -35.44 -15.84 21.52
C ALA A 25 -34.11 -16.59 21.35
N SER A 26 -33.17 -16.19 22.21
CA SER A 26 -32.20 -17.07 22.87
C SER A 26 -31.07 -17.73 22.05
N LEU A 27 -29.85 -17.35 22.45
CA LEU A 27 -28.74 -18.24 22.77
C LEU A 27 -28.07 -19.04 21.64
N ALA A 28 -26.84 -18.57 21.39
CA ALA A 28 -25.63 -19.39 21.40
C ALA A 28 -25.27 -20.20 20.15
N VAL A 29 -23.98 -20.05 19.81
CA VAL A 29 -23.16 -20.95 18.98
C VAL A 29 -23.52 -20.99 17.49
N SER A 30 -22.78 -20.24 16.69
CA SER A 30 -21.68 -20.81 15.88
C SER A 30 -21.22 -19.76 14.88
N GLY A 31 -20.08 -19.14 15.14
CA GLY A 31 -19.43 -18.24 14.19
C GLY A 31 -18.87 -19.05 13.03
N VAL A 32 -19.71 -19.38 12.05
CA VAL A 32 -19.26 -19.87 10.74
C VAL A 32 -18.66 -18.68 10.02
N VAL A 33 -17.33 -18.63 10.04
CA VAL A 33 -16.51 -17.76 9.21
C VAL A 33 -16.82 -18.09 7.75
N ILE A 34 -17.62 -17.26 7.07
CA ILE A 34 -17.72 -17.30 5.61
C ILE A 34 -16.45 -16.65 5.07
N VAL A 35 -15.40 -17.46 4.96
CA VAL A 35 -14.30 -17.21 4.02
C VAL A 35 -14.94 -17.32 2.63
N ALA A 36 -15.28 -16.17 2.02
CA ALA A 36 -15.64 -16.13 0.62
C ALA A 36 -14.42 -16.56 -0.20
N GLY A 37 -14.44 -17.83 -0.60
CA GLY A 37 -13.36 -18.49 -1.34
C GLY A 37 -13.10 -17.82 -2.68
N ILE A 38 -11.96 -17.15 -2.78
CA ILE A 38 -11.23 -17.01 -4.03
C ILE A 38 -10.46 -18.32 -4.21
N LEU A 39 -11.12 -19.34 -4.76
CA LEU A 39 -10.48 -20.54 -5.30
C LEU A 39 -11.00 -20.78 -6.70
N PHE A 40 -10.38 -20.10 -7.67
CA PHE A 40 -10.33 -20.57 -9.04
C PHE A 40 -8.90 -21.03 -9.33
N PHE A 41 -8.52 -22.15 -8.72
CA PHE A 41 -7.31 -22.88 -9.03
C PHE A 41 -7.62 -23.78 -10.23
N SER A 42 -7.48 -23.23 -11.43
CA SER A 42 -7.56 -24.02 -12.66
C SER A 42 -6.33 -24.92 -12.73
N ALA A 43 -6.57 -26.23 -12.68
CA ALA A 43 -5.60 -27.27 -12.95
C ALA A 43 -4.95 -27.07 -14.32
N LEU A 44 -3.61 -27.02 -14.35
CA LEU A 44 -2.83 -27.28 -15.56
C LEU A 44 -2.12 -28.63 -15.39
N PRO A 45 -2.08 -29.47 -16.43
CA PRO A 45 -1.42 -30.77 -16.37
C PRO A 45 0.10 -30.62 -16.31
N ALA A 46 0.72 -31.48 -15.51
CA ALA A 46 2.16 -31.71 -15.49
C ALA A 46 2.62 -32.20 -16.87
N HIS A 47 3.65 -31.56 -17.43
CA HIS A 47 4.50 -32.15 -18.45
C HIS A 47 5.92 -32.23 -17.90
N ALA A 48 6.40 -33.47 -17.87
CA ALA A 48 7.76 -33.90 -17.56
C ALA A 48 8.73 -33.26 -18.57
N ASP A 49 9.87 -32.76 -18.07
CA ASP A 49 11.18 -33.39 -18.26
C ASP A 49 11.85 -32.97 -19.58
N HIS A 50 12.89 -32.15 -19.46
CA HIS A 50 14.24 -32.49 -19.94
C HIS A 50 15.21 -31.45 -19.40
N GLY A 51 16.24 -31.93 -18.71
CA GLY A 51 17.39 -31.14 -18.30
C GLY A 51 18.25 -30.77 -19.50
N GLU A 52 18.76 -29.54 -19.49
CA GLU A 52 19.95 -29.20 -20.23
C GLU A 52 20.75 -28.16 -19.44
N GLU A 53 21.90 -28.63 -18.97
CA GLU A 53 22.92 -27.88 -18.25
C GLU A 53 23.66 -27.00 -19.26
N THR A 54 23.45 -25.69 -19.20
CA THR A 54 24.24 -24.72 -19.98
C THR A 54 24.99 -23.79 -19.05
N THR A 55 26.28 -24.07 -18.90
CA THR A 55 27.28 -23.18 -18.32
C THR A 55 27.46 -21.98 -19.25
N ALA A 56 26.89 -20.83 -18.91
CA ALA A 56 27.12 -19.58 -19.62
C ALA A 56 27.69 -18.53 -18.67
N ASP A 57 28.99 -18.28 -18.85
CA ASP A 57 29.75 -17.17 -18.29
C ASP A 57 29.00 -15.86 -18.49
N THR A 58 28.43 -15.34 -17.41
CA THR A 58 27.76 -14.04 -17.41
C THR A 58 28.80 -12.95 -17.14
N ASN A 59 29.30 -12.38 -18.24
CA ASN A 59 29.97 -11.09 -18.27
C ASN A 59 29.04 -10.03 -17.66
N THR A 60 29.24 -9.73 -16.37
CA THR A 60 28.56 -8.68 -15.62
C THR A 60 29.02 -7.32 -16.15
N ARG A 61 28.42 -6.91 -17.27
CA ARG A 61 28.50 -5.53 -17.73
C ARG A 61 27.59 -4.69 -16.84
N THR A 62 28.24 -4.03 -15.88
CA THR A 62 27.72 -3.00 -14.99
C THR A 62 26.89 -1.97 -15.76
N TYR A 63 25.57 -2.15 -15.76
CA TYR A 63 24.63 -1.06 -16.04
C TYR A 63 24.46 -0.24 -14.76
N SER A 64 25.48 0.57 -14.49
CA SER A 64 25.33 1.75 -13.64
C SER A 64 24.33 2.70 -14.29
N SER A 65 23.45 3.29 -13.47
CA SER A 65 22.53 4.38 -13.79
C SER A 65 21.10 4.06 -14.24
N ILE A 66 20.45 3.06 -13.65
CA ILE A 66 19.04 3.28 -13.30
C ILE A 66 19.08 4.13 -12.03
N ARG A 67 18.87 5.45 -12.18
CA ARG A 67 18.70 6.34 -11.03
C ARG A 67 17.62 5.74 -10.13
N PRO A 68 17.86 5.53 -8.83
CA PRO A 68 16.81 5.11 -7.92
C PRO A 68 15.77 6.22 -7.86
N LEU A 69 14.68 6.06 -8.63
CA LEU A 69 13.49 6.92 -8.66
C LEU A 69 12.59 6.67 -7.42
N PHE A 70 13.25 6.34 -6.32
CA PHE A 70 12.72 6.07 -5.00
C PHE A 70 13.79 6.42 -3.95
N LYS A 71 14.50 7.53 -4.14
CA LYS A 71 14.81 8.34 -2.96
C LYS A 71 13.46 8.89 -2.55
N GLU A 72 12.90 8.27 -1.52
CA GLU A 72 11.87 8.85 -0.71
C GLU A 72 12.34 10.24 -0.29
N ASP A 73 12.05 11.24 -1.12
CA ASP A 73 11.61 12.53 -0.63
C ASP A 73 10.26 12.28 0.08
N ILE A 74 10.31 11.51 1.18
CA ILE A 74 9.71 12.01 2.39
C ILE A 74 10.48 13.31 2.60
N SER A 75 9.98 14.35 1.94
CA SER A 75 10.14 15.71 2.38
C SER A 75 9.68 15.65 3.83
N THR A 76 10.64 15.34 4.70
CA THR A 76 11.01 16.22 5.79
C THR A 76 11.03 17.60 5.15
N ALA A 77 9.83 18.17 4.92
CA ALA A 77 9.69 19.59 4.79
C ALA A 77 10.54 20.07 5.95
N PRO A 78 11.63 20.82 5.68
CA PRO A 78 12.50 21.28 6.74
C PRO A 78 11.52 21.82 7.76
N ILE A 79 11.45 21.17 8.93
CA ILE A 79 10.69 21.70 10.07
C ILE A 79 11.07 23.16 10.01
N PRO A 80 10.13 24.08 9.72
CA PRO A 80 10.48 25.45 9.38
C PRO A 80 11.44 25.82 10.48
N LYS A 81 12.73 26.02 10.12
CA LYS A 81 13.76 26.33 11.10
C LYS A 81 13.12 27.48 11.81
N THR A 82 12.70 27.24 13.05
CA THR A 82 11.93 28.20 13.83
C THR A 82 12.79 29.43 13.70
N GLN A 83 12.31 30.40 12.91
CA GLN A 83 13.07 31.62 12.67
C GLN A 83 13.43 32.07 14.06
N ALA A 84 14.73 32.16 14.32
CA ALA A 84 15.27 32.47 15.61
C ALA A 84 14.40 33.58 16.19
N ILE A 85 13.57 33.20 17.15
CA ILE A 85 12.83 34.17 17.94
C ILE A 85 13.95 34.68 18.84
N ASP A 86 14.68 35.68 18.35
CA ASP A 86 15.74 36.42 19.03
C ASP A 86 15.19 37.27 20.20
N SER A 87 14.10 36.80 20.79
CA SER A 87 13.40 37.41 21.91
C SER A 87 12.88 36.32 22.85
N ALA A 88 13.68 35.29 23.12
CA ALA A 88 13.51 34.54 24.35
C ALA A 88 14.03 35.46 25.48
N PRO A 89 13.19 35.93 26.41
CA PRO A 89 13.69 36.61 27.61
C PRO A 89 14.65 35.64 28.28
N ALA A 90 15.83 36.13 28.67
CA ALA A 90 16.83 35.36 29.39
C ALA A 90 16.14 34.50 30.46
N VAL A 91 16.07 33.19 30.21
CA VAL A 91 15.66 32.24 31.22
C VAL A 91 16.80 32.28 32.21
N ASP A 92 16.59 33.08 33.25
CA ASP A 92 17.37 33.08 34.47
C ASP A 92 17.57 31.61 34.85
N THR A 93 18.78 31.13 34.61
CA THR A 93 19.23 29.81 35.07
C THR A 93 19.50 29.96 36.56
N GLY A 94 18.43 30.29 37.29
CA GLY A 94 18.36 30.34 38.73
C GLY A 94 18.81 28.98 39.23
N VAL A 95 20.07 28.95 39.67
CA VAL A 95 20.67 28.07 40.65
C VAL A 95 19.78 26.86 40.95
N ARG A 96 20.04 25.74 40.27
CA ARG A 96 19.53 24.43 40.71
C ARG A 96 19.91 24.29 42.19
N PRO A 97 18.96 24.25 43.13
CA PRO A 97 19.30 24.11 44.54
C PRO A 97 20.05 22.80 44.69
N THR A 98 21.30 22.89 45.14
CA THR A 98 22.11 21.72 45.43
C THR A 98 21.40 20.89 46.50
N ALA A 99 21.60 19.57 46.48
CA ALA A 99 20.90 18.63 47.37
C ALA A 99 20.99 18.99 48.87
N ASN A 100 22.01 19.78 49.25
CA ASN A 100 22.20 20.27 50.61
C ASN A 100 21.22 21.40 51.02
N THR A 101 20.76 22.25 50.09
CA THR A 101 19.81 23.33 50.40
C THR A 101 18.38 22.81 50.60
N VAL A 102 18.02 21.71 49.94
CA VAL A 102 16.72 21.03 50.14
C VAL A 102 16.70 20.30 51.48
N ARG A 103 17.83 19.69 51.89
CA ARG A 103 17.94 18.96 53.16
C ARG A 103 17.84 19.86 54.39
N THR A 104 18.42 21.07 54.34
CA THR A 104 18.32 22.04 55.44
C THR A 104 16.93 22.64 55.59
N ARG A 105 16.17 22.80 54.48
CA ARG A 105 14.75 23.22 54.56
C ARG A 105 13.85 22.16 55.20
N ILE A 106 14.07 20.89 54.90
CA ILE A 106 13.29 19.79 55.51
C ILE A 106 13.64 19.64 57.00
N GLN A 107 14.91 19.79 57.37
CA GLN A 107 15.32 19.76 58.79
C GLN A 107 14.80 20.96 59.59
N ASN A 108 14.83 22.17 59.04
CA ASN A 108 14.31 23.34 59.74
C ASN A 108 12.77 23.36 59.83
N ALA A 109 12.07 22.75 58.87
CA ALA A 109 10.61 22.57 58.94
C ALA A 109 10.17 21.54 60.00
N ALA A 110 11.05 20.62 60.41
CA ALA A 110 10.77 19.62 61.44
C ALA A 110 10.90 20.13 62.89
N LEU A 111 11.50 21.31 63.09
CA LEU A 111 11.86 21.84 64.43
C LEU A 111 10.92 22.93 64.96
N SER A 112 9.88 23.30 64.22
CA SER A 112 8.88 24.28 64.66
C SER A 112 7.46 23.73 64.47
N PRO A 113 6.94 22.90 65.40
CA PRO A 113 5.54 22.48 65.42
C PRO A 113 4.68 23.64 65.92
N GLU A 114 4.61 24.72 65.16
CA GLU A 114 3.52 25.70 65.30
C GLU A 114 2.21 24.95 65.03
N PRO A 115 1.23 24.98 65.95
CA PRO A 115 -0.06 24.33 65.74
C PRO A 115 -0.71 25.01 64.55
N THR A 116 -0.75 24.29 63.43
CA THR A 116 -1.43 24.71 62.20
C THR A 116 -2.88 25.01 62.56
N GLN A 117 -3.16 26.29 62.85
CA GLN A 117 -4.49 26.76 63.18
C GLN A 117 -5.40 26.41 62.01
N ALA A 118 -6.58 25.88 62.35
CA ALA A 118 -7.56 25.31 61.45
C ALA A 118 -7.65 26.09 60.13
N ARG A 119 -7.06 25.52 59.07
CA ARG A 119 -7.12 26.05 57.71
C ARG A 119 -8.60 26.02 57.30
N PRO A 120 -9.22 27.16 56.93
CA PRO A 120 -10.65 27.24 56.74
C PRO A 120 -11.11 26.32 55.60
N ALA A 121 -12.18 25.56 55.85
CA ALA A 121 -12.76 24.59 54.92
C ALA A 121 -13.04 25.17 53.52
N ASP A 122 -13.28 26.49 53.45
CA ASP A 122 -13.56 27.26 52.23
C ASP A 122 -12.44 27.23 51.16
N ILE A 123 -11.18 27.08 51.60
CA ILE A 123 -10.03 26.94 50.68
C ILE A 123 -10.06 25.56 49.98
N THR A 124 -10.66 24.56 50.62
CA THR A 124 -10.70 23.19 50.07
C THR A 124 -11.76 23.01 49.01
N ASP A 125 -12.89 23.71 49.10
CA ASP A 125 -13.98 23.61 48.13
C ASP A 125 -13.70 24.40 46.85
N SER A 126 -13.19 25.63 46.97
CA SER A 126 -12.74 26.42 45.81
C SER A 126 -11.56 25.77 45.06
N ALA A 127 -10.67 25.07 45.77
CA ALA A 127 -9.61 24.28 45.13
C ALA A 127 -10.17 23.05 44.40
N ARG A 128 -11.18 22.38 44.95
CA ARG A 128 -11.86 21.24 44.29
C ARG A 128 -12.57 21.68 43.02
N GLU A 129 -13.34 22.76 43.07
CA GLU A 129 -14.06 23.30 41.91
C GLU A 129 -13.09 23.63 40.75
N ARG A 130 -12.00 24.35 41.03
CA ARG A 130 -10.95 24.62 40.04
C ARG A 130 -10.32 23.37 39.44
N THR A 131 -10.19 22.28 40.22
CA THR A 131 -9.66 21.02 39.68
C THR A 131 -10.65 20.29 38.80
N LEU A 132 -11.96 20.43 39.05
CA LEU A 132 -13.01 19.83 38.22
C LEU A 132 -13.12 20.59 36.89
N ASP A 133 -13.15 21.92 36.93
CA ASP A 133 -13.21 22.75 35.73
C ASP A 133 -12.01 22.50 34.81
N ARG A 134 -10.80 22.46 35.41
CA ARG A 134 -9.59 22.16 34.66
C ARG A 134 -9.59 20.75 34.06
N LYS A 135 -10.17 19.76 34.74
CA LYS A 135 -10.30 18.40 34.18
C LYS A 135 -11.26 18.40 32.99
N ALA A 136 -12.41 19.06 33.13
CA ALA A 136 -13.39 19.18 32.05
C ALA A 136 -12.79 19.88 30.82
N GLU A 137 -12.08 20.99 31.01
CA GLU A 137 -11.38 21.70 29.93
C GLU A 137 -10.29 20.83 29.26
N ILE A 138 -9.51 20.08 30.05
CA ILE A 138 -8.51 19.17 29.50
C ILE A 138 -9.18 18.05 28.69
N GLU A 139 -10.34 17.55 29.12
CA GLU A 139 -11.09 16.51 28.41
C GLU A 139 -11.68 17.02 27.09
N THR A 140 -12.23 18.23 27.06
CA THR A 140 -12.74 18.85 25.82
C THR A 140 -11.61 19.12 24.84
N LEU A 141 -10.50 19.71 25.28
CA LEU A 141 -9.31 19.93 24.44
C LEU A 141 -8.74 18.63 23.90
N ARG A 142 -8.72 17.56 24.71
CA ARG A 142 -8.28 16.22 24.25
C ARG A 142 -9.22 15.64 23.20
N ALA A 143 -10.53 15.81 23.35
CA ALA A 143 -11.50 15.35 22.38
C ALA A 143 -11.34 16.10 21.04
N GLU A 144 -11.24 17.43 21.07
CA GLU A 144 -11.03 18.28 19.89
C GLU A 144 -9.70 17.99 19.19
N GLN A 145 -8.62 17.77 19.94
CA GLN A 145 -7.34 17.39 19.36
C GLN A 145 -7.42 16.01 18.69
N LYS A 146 -8.12 15.05 19.30
CA LYS A 146 -8.30 13.72 18.71
C LYS A 146 -9.08 13.78 17.39
N THR A 147 -10.17 14.55 17.33
CA THR A 147 -10.96 14.70 16.10
C THR A 147 -10.16 15.39 15.01
N ARG A 148 -9.50 16.51 15.32
CA ARG A 148 -8.63 17.23 14.37
C ARG A 148 -7.52 16.32 13.81
N LEU A 149 -6.84 15.56 14.68
CA LEU A 149 -5.79 14.63 14.24
C LEU A 149 -6.34 13.50 13.39
N ALA A 150 -7.55 13.00 13.67
CA ALA A 150 -8.20 11.97 12.86
C ALA A 150 -8.52 12.49 11.45
N GLU A 151 -9.09 13.69 11.34
CA GLU A 151 -9.38 14.33 10.06
C GLU A 151 -8.11 14.61 9.24
N GLU A 152 -7.06 15.14 9.87
CA GLU A 152 -5.79 15.39 9.21
C GLU A 152 -5.14 14.10 8.69
N ARG A 153 -5.23 13.00 9.46
CA ARG A 153 -4.76 11.68 9.04
C ARG A 153 -5.56 11.16 7.84
N ALA A 154 -6.89 11.24 7.89
CA ALA A 154 -7.76 10.84 6.79
C ALA A 154 -7.41 11.61 5.51
N LYS A 155 -7.30 12.93 5.57
CA LYS A 155 -6.88 13.78 4.44
C LYS A 155 -5.53 13.35 3.85
N ARG A 156 -4.54 13.07 4.71
CA ARG A 156 -3.21 12.62 4.25
C ARG A 156 -3.25 11.25 3.57
N ILE A 157 -4.05 10.32 4.11
CA ILE A 157 -4.22 8.98 3.54
C ILE A 157 -4.92 9.07 2.18
N THR A 158 -6.02 9.82 2.07
CA THR A 158 -6.74 10.01 0.81
C THR A 158 -5.83 10.63 -0.26
N ALA A 159 -5.10 11.70 0.08
CA ALA A 159 -4.17 12.34 -0.85
C ALA A 159 -2.98 11.43 -1.23
N TYR A 160 -2.54 10.55 -0.33
CA TYR A 160 -1.54 9.54 -0.66
C TYR A 160 -2.09 8.51 -1.66
N LEU A 161 -3.27 7.96 -1.37
CA LEU A 161 -3.95 6.97 -2.19
C LEU A 161 -4.22 7.48 -3.61
N GLU A 162 -4.77 8.68 -3.73
CA GLU A 162 -5.03 9.30 -5.03
C GLU A 162 -3.76 9.41 -5.89
N ARG A 163 -2.64 9.81 -5.28
CA ARG A 163 -1.33 9.88 -5.97
C ARG A 163 -0.84 8.52 -6.42
N VAL A 164 -1.02 7.48 -5.59
CA VAL A 164 -0.66 6.11 -5.92
C VAL A 164 -1.54 5.59 -7.07
N PHE A 165 -2.86 5.73 -6.98
CA PHE A 165 -3.80 5.32 -8.02
C PHE A 165 -3.47 5.96 -9.36
N ARG A 166 -3.34 7.29 -9.38
CA ARG A 166 -3.04 8.02 -10.62
C ARG A 166 -1.73 7.55 -11.26
N ARG A 167 -0.70 7.25 -10.46
CA ARG A 167 0.60 6.80 -10.98
C ARG A 167 0.55 5.38 -11.52
N LEU A 168 -0.06 4.45 -10.79
CA LEU A 168 -0.15 3.04 -11.17
C LEU A 168 -1.09 2.83 -12.36
N ASP A 169 -2.26 3.48 -12.35
CA ASP A 169 -3.20 3.44 -13.47
C ASP A 169 -2.59 3.99 -14.76
N ALA A 170 -1.90 5.14 -14.68
CA ALA A 170 -1.17 5.68 -15.82
C ALA A 170 -0.04 4.76 -16.30
N ALA A 171 0.63 4.05 -15.39
CA ALA A 171 1.65 3.06 -15.75
C ALA A 171 1.03 1.86 -16.48
N LEU A 172 -0.05 1.28 -15.95
CA LEU A 172 -0.77 0.17 -16.57
C LEU A 172 -1.29 0.55 -17.96
N THR A 173 -1.91 1.73 -18.09
CA THR A 173 -2.38 2.26 -19.38
C THR A 173 -1.24 2.40 -20.40
N ARG A 174 -0.05 2.85 -19.98
CA ARG A 174 1.14 2.91 -20.87
C ARG A 174 1.62 1.52 -21.28
N LEU A 175 1.61 0.55 -20.35
CA LEU A 175 2.03 -0.83 -20.62
C LEU A 175 1.07 -1.52 -21.60
N GLU A 176 -0.24 -1.27 -21.50
CA GLU A 176 -1.25 -1.77 -22.45
C GLU A 176 -1.02 -1.23 -23.86
N LYS A 177 -0.86 0.09 -24.00
CA LYS A 177 -0.53 0.69 -25.31
C LYS A 177 0.75 0.11 -25.91
N LEU A 178 1.73 -0.21 -25.07
CA LEU A 178 2.96 -0.87 -25.52
C LEU A 178 2.71 -2.32 -25.96
N ALA A 179 1.90 -3.08 -25.21
CA ALA A 179 1.50 -4.43 -25.55
C ALA A 179 0.74 -4.47 -26.89
N ASP A 180 -0.14 -3.51 -27.16
CA ASP A 180 -0.88 -3.42 -28.43
C ASP A 180 0.04 -3.08 -29.62
N ARG A 181 1.03 -2.20 -29.40
CA ARG A 181 2.05 -1.92 -30.41
C ARG A 181 2.91 -3.14 -30.74
N ILE A 182 3.27 -3.93 -29.73
CA ILE A 182 4.00 -5.19 -29.93
C ILE A 182 3.13 -6.16 -30.71
N GLN A 183 1.86 -6.35 -30.32
CA GLN A 183 0.91 -7.21 -31.04
C GLN A 183 0.83 -6.82 -32.52
N SER A 184 0.65 -5.53 -32.82
CA SER A 184 0.61 -5.04 -34.21
C SER A 184 1.89 -5.36 -34.98
N ARG A 185 3.06 -5.29 -34.34
CA ARG A 185 4.34 -5.67 -34.97
C ARG A 185 4.45 -7.18 -35.18
N LEU A 186 3.96 -7.99 -34.25
CA LEU A 186 3.92 -9.45 -34.39
C LEU A 186 3.05 -9.86 -35.59
N THR A 187 1.88 -9.25 -35.76
CA THR A 187 1.03 -9.49 -36.95
C THR A 187 1.80 -9.23 -38.24
N LYS A 188 2.50 -8.10 -38.36
CA LYS A 188 3.33 -7.78 -39.54
C LYS A 188 4.53 -8.72 -39.75
N LEU A 189 5.04 -9.34 -38.69
CA LEU A 189 6.09 -10.36 -38.78
C LEU A 189 5.53 -11.70 -39.24
N SER A 190 4.35 -12.08 -38.74
CA SER A 190 3.66 -13.31 -39.15
C SER A 190 3.29 -13.30 -40.64
N GLU A 191 2.87 -12.15 -41.18
CA GLU A 191 2.59 -11.96 -42.61
C GLU A 191 3.83 -12.19 -43.49
N ARG A 192 5.03 -12.07 -42.91
CA ARG A 192 6.32 -12.34 -43.57
C ARG A 192 6.84 -13.76 -43.30
N ASN A 193 6.02 -14.64 -42.73
CA ASN A 193 6.36 -16.02 -42.34
C ASN A 193 7.54 -16.10 -41.35
N ILE A 194 7.71 -15.09 -40.50
CA ILE A 194 8.75 -15.09 -39.45
C ILE A 194 8.20 -15.77 -38.20
N ASP A 195 8.98 -16.65 -37.58
CA ASP A 195 8.61 -17.27 -36.31
C ASP A 195 8.54 -16.23 -35.17
N ILE A 196 7.37 -16.18 -34.54
CA ILE A 196 7.00 -15.25 -33.47
C ILE A 196 6.56 -15.95 -32.17
N SER A 197 6.65 -17.28 -32.11
CA SER A 197 6.14 -18.11 -31.01
C SER A 197 6.61 -17.66 -29.61
N ILE A 198 7.91 -17.35 -29.48
CA ILE A 198 8.51 -16.87 -28.23
C ILE A 198 7.94 -15.50 -27.84
N ALA A 199 7.84 -14.59 -28.80
CA ALA A 199 7.38 -13.23 -28.55
C ALA A 199 5.89 -13.19 -28.15
N GLU A 200 5.06 -14.04 -28.75
CA GLU A 200 3.64 -14.21 -28.37
C GLU A 200 3.49 -14.69 -26.93
N THR A 201 4.28 -15.69 -26.53
CA THR A 201 4.27 -16.24 -25.16
C THR A 201 4.67 -15.18 -24.12
N LEU A 202 5.71 -14.39 -24.43
CA LEU A 202 6.16 -13.29 -23.57
C LEU A 202 5.10 -12.16 -23.49
N LEU A 203 4.44 -11.85 -24.62
CA LEU A 203 3.36 -10.86 -24.64
C LEU A 203 2.14 -11.32 -23.85
N ALA A 204 1.77 -12.60 -23.91
CA ALA A 204 0.71 -13.17 -23.08
C ALA A 204 1.04 -13.06 -21.58
N THR A 205 2.29 -13.35 -21.21
CA THR A 205 2.79 -13.19 -19.84
C THR A 205 2.69 -11.73 -19.37
N ALA A 206 3.06 -10.78 -20.24
CA ALA A 206 2.93 -9.36 -19.95
C ALA A 206 1.46 -8.94 -19.76
N ARG A 207 0.56 -9.35 -20.65
CA ARG A 207 -0.89 -9.06 -20.55
C ARG A 207 -1.49 -9.61 -19.25
N LYS A 208 -1.12 -10.83 -18.87
CA LYS A 208 -1.53 -11.42 -17.58
C LYS A 208 -1.06 -10.55 -16.40
N ALA A 209 0.20 -10.13 -16.38
CA ALA A 209 0.72 -9.29 -15.31
C ALA A 209 0.08 -7.88 -15.26
N ILE A 210 -0.32 -7.33 -16.41
CA ILE A 210 -1.11 -6.08 -16.46
C ILE A 210 -2.49 -6.29 -15.81
N ALA A 211 -3.17 -7.38 -16.13
CA ALA A 211 -4.47 -7.72 -15.54
C ALA A 211 -4.38 -7.94 -14.02
N GLU A 212 -3.34 -8.68 -13.56
CA GLU A 212 -3.01 -8.82 -12.13
C GLU A 212 -2.81 -7.45 -11.47
N GLY A 213 -2.09 -6.53 -12.14
CA GLY A 213 -1.87 -5.17 -11.65
C GLY A 213 -3.15 -4.34 -11.53
N ARG A 214 -4.09 -4.47 -12.47
CA ARG A 214 -5.40 -3.80 -12.41
C ARG A 214 -6.25 -4.32 -11.25
N SER A 215 -6.35 -5.64 -11.12
CA SER A 215 -7.12 -6.27 -10.03
C SER A 215 -6.55 -5.90 -8.65
N ALA A 216 -5.23 -5.88 -8.51
CA ALA A 216 -4.59 -5.42 -7.28
C ALA A 216 -4.89 -3.93 -7.00
N LEU A 217 -4.91 -3.08 -8.03
CA LEU A 217 -5.24 -1.66 -7.88
C LEU A 217 -6.69 -1.44 -7.44
N GLU A 218 -7.63 -2.20 -7.98
CA GLU A 218 -9.04 -2.18 -7.55
C GLU A 218 -9.18 -2.62 -6.09
N SER A 219 -8.42 -3.63 -5.67
CA SER A 219 -8.38 -4.09 -4.27
C SER A 219 -7.85 -3.00 -3.34
N VAL A 220 -6.82 -2.26 -3.74
CA VAL A 220 -6.32 -1.10 -2.98
C VAL A 220 -7.39 0.00 -2.87
N ARG A 221 -8.21 0.21 -3.92
CA ARG A 221 -9.32 1.18 -3.88
C ARG A 221 -10.38 0.79 -2.86
N ALA A 222 -10.85 -0.45 -2.92
CA ALA A 222 -11.82 -0.97 -1.96
C ALA A 222 -11.32 -0.86 -0.51
N GLN A 223 -10.05 -1.24 -0.26
CA GLN A 223 -9.45 -1.11 1.07
C GLN A 223 -9.28 0.35 1.52
N GLY A 224 -8.98 1.25 0.57
CA GLY A 224 -8.87 2.68 0.81
C GLY A 224 -10.18 3.32 1.26
N GLU A 225 -11.32 2.86 0.72
CA GLU A 225 -12.65 3.30 1.13
C GLU A 225 -13.00 2.77 2.53
N ALA A 226 -12.71 1.48 2.80
CA ALA A 226 -12.94 0.85 4.10
C ALA A 226 -12.15 1.52 5.26
N LEU A 227 -10.97 2.08 4.96
CA LEU A 227 -10.15 2.79 5.96
C LEU A 227 -10.85 4.00 6.61
N THR A 228 -11.85 4.57 5.94
CA THR A 228 -12.58 5.74 6.47
C THR A 228 -13.66 5.37 7.48
N THR A 229 -14.09 4.10 7.51
CA THR A 229 -15.20 3.60 8.34
C THR A 229 -14.78 2.52 9.34
N SER A 230 -13.52 2.10 9.32
CA SER A 230 -13.01 1.00 10.14
C SER A 230 -12.74 1.36 11.58
N ASP A 231 -13.10 0.46 12.49
CA ASP A 231 -12.76 0.49 13.91
C ASP A 231 -11.26 0.24 14.17
N SER A 232 -10.54 -0.34 13.20
CA SER A 232 -9.13 -0.76 13.32
C SER A 232 -8.25 -0.17 12.20
N PRO A 233 -8.13 1.16 12.11
CA PRO A 233 -7.47 1.84 10.98
C PRO A 233 -5.99 1.47 10.83
N ALA A 234 -5.31 1.07 11.91
CA ALA A 234 -3.91 0.67 11.86
C ALA A 234 -3.70 -0.65 11.09
N ARG A 235 -4.58 -1.63 11.30
CA ARG A 235 -4.53 -2.93 10.63
C ARG A 235 -4.83 -2.77 9.15
N ASP A 236 -5.90 -2.06 8.84
CA ASP A 236 -6.37 -1.88 7.46
C ASP A 236 -5.37 -1.10 6.62
N TYR A 237 -4.66 -0.16 7.24
CA TYR A 237 -3.59 0.59 6.59
C TYR A 237 -2.37 -0.29 6.27
N ALA A 238 -2.05 -1.26 7.14
CA ALA A 238 -0.98 -2.23 6.88
C ALA A 238 -1.35 -3.15 5.72
N GLU A 239 -2.60 -3.62 5.67
CA GLU A 239 -3.12 -4.44 4.56
C GLU A 239 -3.14 -3.67 3.24
N MET A 240 -3.62 -2.43 3.24
CA MET A 240 -3.59 -1.54 2.08
C MET A 240 -2.17 -1.36 1.53
N LYS A 241 -1.16 -1.24 2.40
CA LYS A 241 0.26 -1.17 1.99
C LYS A 241 0.74 -2.44 1.31
N ILE A 242 0.33 -3.60 1.80
CA ILE A 242 0.67 -4.89 1.18
C ILE A 242 0.05 -4.97 -0.22
N LEU A 243 -1.25 -4.67 -0.34
CA LEU A 243 -1.95 -4.65 -1.64
C LEU A 243 -1.29 -3.66 -2.63
N THR A 244 -0.87 -2.48 -2.14
CA THR A 244 -0.17 -1.49 -2.96
C THR A 244 1.17 -2.02 -3.48
N ARG A 245 1.93 -2.75 -2.66
CA ARG A 245 3.19 -3.38 -3.07
C ARG A 245 2.94 -4.47 -4.12
N THR A 246 1.91 -5.29 -3.93
CA THR A 246 1.51 -6.30 -4.92
C THR A 246 1.19 -5.66 -6.28
N ALA A 247 0.45 -4.55 -6.30
CA ALA A 247 0.17 -3.82 -7.54
C ALA A 247 1.46 -3.28 -8.20
N ILE A 248 2.38 -2.71 -7.40
CA ILE A 248 3.68 -2.23 -7.90
C ILE A 248 4.50 -3.37 -8.52
N ASP A 249 4.54 -4.54 -7.88
CA ASP A 249 5.33 -5.66 -8.36
C ASP A 249 4.73 -6.30 -9.61
N ALA A 250 3.40 -6.33 -9.73
CA ALA A 250 2.71 -6.70 -10.97
C ALA A 250 3.08 -5.75 -12.13
N VAL A 251 3.10 -4.43 -11.89
CA VAL A 251 3.55 -3.44 -12.90
C VAL A 251 5.01 -3.68 -13.31
N LYS A 252 5.91 -3.95 -12.37
CA LYS A 252 7.32 -4.27 -12.69
C LYS A 252 7.45 -5.58 -13.46
N LYS A 253 6.67 -6.60 -13.12
CA LYS A 253 6.62 -7.89 -13.82
C LYS A 253 6.14 -7.71 -15.25
N ALA A 254 5.06 -6.97 -15.46
CA ALA A 254 4.54 -6.61 -16.78
C ALA A 254 5.59 -5.86 -17.62
N HIS A 255 6.24 -4.85 -17.06
CA HIS A 255 7.30 -4.11 -17.74
C HIS A 255 8.46 -5.02 -18.18
N ARG A 256 8.96 -5.88 -17.29
CA ARG A 256 10.03 -6.85 -17.62
C ARG A 256 9.62 -7.78 -18.76
N ALA A 257 8.41 -8.36 -18.69
CA ALA A 257 7.90 -9.24 -19.73
C ALA A 257 7.78 -8.52 -21.10
N LEU A 258 7.33 -7.27 -21.13
CA LEU A 258 7.28 -6.48 -22.37
C LEU A 258 8.68 -6.18 -22.93
N VAL A 259 9.67 -5.89 -22.08
CA VAL A 259 11.05 -5.68 -22.52
C VAL A 259 11.62 -6.95 -23.16
N GLU A 260 11.39 -8.12 -22.57
CA GLU A 260 11.81 -9.40 -23.15
C GLU A 260 11.07 -9.70 -24.46
N ALA A 261 9.76 -9.44 -24.53
CA ALA A 261 9.00 -9.56 -25.78
C ALA A 261 9.59 -8.67 -26.89
N ILE A 262 9.95 -7.41 -26.58
CA ILE A 262 10.59 -6.51 -27.54
C ILE A 262 11.95 -7.04 -28.01
N LYS A 263 12.77 -7.60 -27.11
CA LYS A 263 14.06 -8.21 -27.47
C LYS A 263 13.86 -9.37 -28.43
N SER A 264 12.92 -10.27 -28.14
CA SER A 264 12.57 -11.41 -28.99
C SER A 264 12.10 -10.94 -30.38
N VAL A 265 11.20 -9.96 -30.45
CA VAL A 265 10.76 -9.34 -31.72
C VAL A 265 11.92 -8.78 -32.52
N LYS A 266 12.90 -8.12 -31.87
CA LYS A 266 14.08 -7.58 -32.54
C LYS A 266 15.03 -8.67 -33.04
N ALA A 267 15.13 -9.79 -32.33
CA ALA A 267 15.94 -10.93 -32.76
C ALA A 267 15.35 -11.58 -34.02
N SER A 268 14.03 -11.82 -34.04
CA SER A 268 13.34 -12.39 -35.21
C SER A 268 13.39 -11.50 -36.47
N ASP A 269 13.43 -10.17 -36.31
CA ASP A 269 13.51 -9.24 -37.45
C ASP A 269 14.94 -9.19 -38.04
N LYS A 270 15.98 -9.51 -37.25
CA LYS A 270 17.38 -9.49 -37.71
C LYS A 270 17.74 -10.71 -38.57
N THR A 271 17.16 -11.87 -38.28
CA THR A 271 17.48 -13.13 -39.00
C THR A 271 17.06 -13.08 -40.47
N VAL A 272 16.07 -12.27 -40.83
CA VAL A 272 15.62 -12.11 -42.23
C VAL A 272 16.49 -11.15 -43.05
N GLY A 273 17.22 -10.25 -42.38
CA GLY A 273 18.03 -9.21 -43.06
C GLY A 273 19.49 -9.60 -43.30
N ALA A 274 19.94 -10.76 -42.84
CA ALA A 274 21.25 -11.28 -43.21
C ALA A 274 21.15 -11.85 -44.63
N PRO A 275 21.84 -11.28 -45.64
CA PRO A 275 21.91 -11.92 -46.94
C PRO A 275 22.45 -13.32 -46.70
N SER A 276 21.63 -14.33 -47.00
CA SER A 276 22.13 -15.67 -47.22
C SER A 276 23.11 -15.54 -48.36
N ASP A 277 24.41 -15.49 -48.04
CA ASP A 277 25.48 -15.65 -49.03
C ASP A 277 25.18 -16.98 -49.72
N GLU A 278 24.59 -16.84 -50.89
CA GLU A 278 24.28 -17.90 -51.81
C GLU A 278 25.63 -18.51 -52.18
N GLN A 279 25.98 -19.61 -51.53
CA GLN A 279 27.11 -20.46 -51.92
C GLN A 279 26.79 -21.00 -53.31
N THR A 280 27.15 -20.24 -54.35
CA THR A 280 27.40 -20.76 -55.68
C THR A 280 28.57 -21.73 -55.56
N THR A 281 28.22 -22.99 -55.29
CA THR A 281 29.11 -24.12 -55.54
C THR A 281 29.15 -24.33 -57.04
N GLU A 282 30.06 -23.60 -57.69
CA GLU A 282 30.53 -23.94 -59.03
C GLU A 282 31.21 -25.32 -58.93
N THR A 283 30.51 -26.35 -59.42
CA THR A 283 31.11 -27.64 -59.74
C THR A 283 31.88 -27.50 -61.05
N GLU A 284 33.21 -27.61 -60.96
CA GLU A 284 34.11 -27.93 -62.08
C GLU A 284 33.92 -29.38 -62.56
#